data_AF-A0A183CHV5-F1
#
_entry.id   AF-A0A183CHV5-F1
#
_cell.length_a   1.000
_cell.length_b   1.000
_cell.length_c   1.000
_cell.angle_alpha   90.00
_cell.angle_beta   90.00
_cell.angle_gamma   90.00
#
_symmetry.space_group_name_H-M   'P 1'
#
loop_
_entity.id
_entity.type
_entity.pdbx_description
1 polymer ?
#
loop_
_entity_poly.entity_id
_entity_poly.type
_entity_poly.pdbx_seq_one_letter_code
_entity_poly.pdbx_strand_id
1 'polypeptide(L)'
;MSDNKSEEEQQQQMEGIFICADVWHGVFAFLDPFELGLKMALISDRLDVLVDVHFKSRKWSMGWLEIRRAQPSKCSLSNWGMRIRRAADGNGAEIVKRSGERLPIPQGPIPKNVTGFEGISICYVDQTVIKFLERILFDSSGTTVGISTSDNQSRSWEIIRQNIWPLVSANICCFTLLYFELDHLRQFSPAILRNCANLQSIESRWLSPEFPAEDNAGASSGQALVKWLLTPRGDGLPKMFHWAFYIGGMEELKGYSK
;
A
#
# COMPACT_ATOMS: atom_id res chain seq x y z
N MET A 1 -16.11 38.87 48.89
CA MET A 1 -16.62 38.91 47.51
C MET A 1 -15.50 38.37 46.66
N SER A 2 -15.76 37.36 45.85
CA SER A 2 -14.75 36.65 45.08
C SER A 2 -15.01 36.91 43.61
N ASP A 3 -14.08 37.58 42.93
CA ASP A 3 -14.21 37.88 41.51
C ASP A 3 -13.98 36.61 40.68
N ASN A 4 -15.01 35.77 40.58
CA ASN A 4 -15.09 34.78 39.51
C ASN A 4 -15.28 35.54 38.20
N LYS A 5 -14.17 35.75 37.46
CA LYS A 5 -14.24 36.02 36.01
C LYS A 5 -15.18 35.00 35.38
N SER A 6 -16.18 35.47 34.64
CA SER A 6 -17.17 34.58 34.04
C SER A 6 -16.52 33.67 33.01
N GLU A 7 -17.08 32.46 32.85
CA GLU A 7 -16.64 31.47 31.86
C GLU A 7 -16.72 32.02 30.42
N GLU A 8 -17.51 33.08 30.22
CA GLU A 8 -17.64 33.86 28.99
C GLU A 8 -16.32 34.56 28.58
N GLU A 9 -15.51 35.06 29.52
CA GLU A 9 -14.19 35.63 29.20
C GLU A 9 -13.21 34.56 28.69
N GLN A 10 -13.32 33.33 29.19
CA GLN A 10 -12.49 32.20 28.73
C GLN A 10 -12.94 31.70 27.35
N GLN A 11 -14.25 31.73 27.06
CA GLN A 11 -14.78 31.37 25.74
C GLN A 11 -14.48 32.43 24.68
N GLN A 12 -14.42 33.72 25.03
CA GLN A 12 -13.99 34.78 24.10
C GLN A 12 -12.49 34.72 23.76
N GLN A 13 -11.63 34.23 24.67
CA GLN A 13 -10.22 33.95 24.33
C GLN A 13 -10.02 32.72 23.42
N MET A 14 -11.10 32.01 23.08
CA MET A 14 -11.10 30.95 22.08
C MET A 14 -11.29 31.48 20.64
N GLU A 15 -11.40 32.80 20.44
CA GLU A 15 -11.22 33.43 19.12
C GLU A 15 -9.80 33.14 18.62
N GLY A 16 -9.73 32.17 17.71
CA GLY A 16 -8.56 31.32 17.55
C GLY A 16 -7.27 32.04 17.17
N ILE A 17 -6.16 31.57 17.74
CA ILE A 17 -4.79 32.00 17.41
C ILE A 17 -4.57 31.84 15.90
N PHE A 18 -4.73 32.93 15.14
CA PHE A 18 -4.61 32.92 13.69
C PHE A 18 -3.13 32.96 13.26
N ILE A 19 -2.47 31.81 13.40
CA ILE A 19 -1.14 31.58 12.81
C ILE A 19 -1.31 31.62 11.28
N CYS A 20 -0.49 32.42 10.58
CA CYS A 20 -0.60 32.56 9.12
C CYS A 20 -0.08 31.30 8.38
N ALA A 21 -0.44 31.17 7.10
CA ALA A 21 -0.06 30.01 6.28
C ALA A 21 1.46 29.82 6.18
N ASP A 22 2.22 30.92 6.04
CA ASP A 22 3.68 30.87 5.90
C ASP A 22 4.37 30.33 7.16
N VAL A 23 3.88 30.69 8.34
CA VAL A 23 4.38 30.15 9.62
C VAL A 23 4.03 28.67 9.74
N TRP A 24 2.81 28.25 9.35
CA TRP A 24 2.47 26.83 9.29
C TRP A 24 3.35 26.04 8.33
N HIS A 25 3.58 26.53 7.10
CA HIS A 25 4.47 25.88 6.15
C HIS A 25 5.94 25.86 6.62
N GLY A 26 6.37 26.88 7.37
CA GLY A 26 7.66 26.91 8.07
C GLY A 26 7.77 25.81 9.13
N VAL A 27 6.74 25.63 9.96
CA VAL A 27 6.67 24.53 10.94
C VAL A 27 6.63 23.17 10.24
N PHE A 28 5.85 23.03 9.17
CA PHE A 28 5.72 21.77 8.43
C PHE A 28 7.06 21.29 7.86
N ALA A 29 7.97 22.19 7.49
CA ALA A 29 9.32 21.82 7.02
C ALA A 29 10.17 21.05 8.05
N PHE A 30 9.79 21.07 9.34
CA PHE A 30 10.46 20.33 10.42
C PHE A 30 9.68 19.09 10.89
N LEU A 31 8.47 18.88 10.39
CA LEU A 31 7.62 17.74 10.74
C LEU A 31 7.77 16.61 9.72
N ASP A 32 7.68 15.37 10.18
CA ASP A 32 7.71 14.20 9.30
C ASP A 32 6.46 14.19 8.39
N PRO A 33 6.56 13.90 7.08
CA PRO A 33 5.42 13.87 6.17
C PRO A 33 4.26 12.98 6.65
N PHE A 34 4.56 11.89 7.37
CA PHE A 34 3.55 11.03 7.96
C PHE A 34 2.72 11.77 9.02
N GLU A 35 3.35 12.60 9.85
CA GLU A 35 2.65 13.37 10.88
C GLU A 35 1.84 14.51 10.29
N LEU A 36 2.33 15.13 9.23
CA LEU A 36 1.57 16.12 8.48
C LEU A 36 0.30 15.50 7.89
N GLY A 37 0.42 14.42 7.13
CA GLY A 37 -0.71 13.80 6.43
C GLY A 37 -1.69 13.05 7.34
N LEU A 38 -1.22 12.46 8.44
CA LEU A 38 -2.02 11.51 9.24
C LEU A 38 -2.19 11.91 10.71
N LYS A 39 -1.65 13.06 11.13
CA LYS A 39 -2.07 13.77 12.36
C LYS A 39 -2.61 15.16 12.01
N MET A 40 -1.77 16.05 11.47
CA MET A 40 -2.05 17.49 11.39
C MET A 40 -3.21 17.83 10.45
N ALA A 41 -3.24 17.23 9.25
CA ALA A 41 -4.35 17.44 8.31
C ALA A 41 -5.72 17.03 8.88
N LEU A 42 -5.75 15.99 9.74
CA LEU A 42 -6.97 15.46 10.33
C LEU A 42 -7.54 16.33 11.47
N ILE A 43 -6.83 17.37 11.90
CA ILE A 43 -7.27 18.24 13.00
C ILE A 43 -8.31 19.27 12.54
N SER A 44 -8.23 19.75 11.29
CA SER A 44 -9.22 20.68 10.72
C SER A 44 -9.06 20.82 9.20
N ASP A 45 -10.16 21.14 8.51
CA ASP A 45 -10.17 21.42 7.06
C ASP A 45 -9.14 22.48 6.64
N ARG A 46 -8.89 23.46 7.50
CA ARG A 46 -7.85 24.48 7.27
C ARG A 46 -6.44 23.88 7.25
N LEU A 47 -6.15 22.94 8.15
CA LEU A 47 -4.86 22.24 8.18
C LEU A 47 -4.76 21.22 7.06
N ASP A 48 -5.86 20.56 6.68
CA ASP A 48 -5.93 19.69 5.49
C ASP A 48 -5.48 20.46 4.24
N VAL A 49 -6.10 21.60 3.93
CA VAL A 49 -5.73 22.45 2.78
C VAL A 49 -4.27 22.90 2.83
N LEU A 50 -3.75 23.27 4.01
CA LEU A 50 -2.36 23.70 4.16
C LEU A 50 -1.37 22.54 3.98
N VAL A 51 -1.68 21.34 4.49
CA VAL A 51 -0.85 20.13 4.28
C VAL A 51 -0.90 19.72 2.80
N ASP A 52 -2.06 19.80 2.15
CA ASP A 52 -2.25 19.56 0.72
C ASP A 52 -1.37 20.48 -0.15
N VAL A 53 -1.32 21.79 0.17
CA VAL A 53 -0.43 22.75 -0.52
C VAL A 53 1.06 22.43 -0.25
N HIS A 54 1.40 22.02 0.97
CA HIS A 54 2.76 21.61 1.32
C HIS A 54 3.20 20.31 0.62
N PHE A 55 2.27 19.39 0.37
CA PHE A 55 2.53 18.17 -0.40
C PHE A 55 2.52 18.38 -1.92
N LYS A 56 1.75 19.34 -2.45
CA LYS A 56 1.80 19.68 -3.89
C LYS A 56 3.07 20.43 -4.29
N SER A 57 3.64 21.23 -3.39
CA SER A 57 4.83 22.06 -3.67
C SER A 57 6.16 21.29 -3.68
N ARG A 58 6.17 20.00 -3.28
CA ARG A 58 7.38 19.16 -3.21
C ARG A 58 7.02 17.70 -3.48
N LYS A 59 7.87 16.95 -4.20
CA LYS A 59 7.71 15.49 -4.29
C LYS A 59 8.12 14.84 -2.98
N TRP A 60 7.15 14.32 -2.22
CA TRP A 60 7.39 13.58 -0.99
C TRP A 60 7.17 12.08 -1.19
N SER A 61 8.08 11.26 -0.67
CA SER A 61 7.76 9.88 -0.32
C SER A 61 7.56 9.77 1.19
N MET A 62 6.55 9.01 1.61
CA MET A 62 6.21 8.72 3.00
C MET A 62 6.96 7.48 3.53
N GLY A 63 8.00 7.05 2.81
CA GLY A 63 8.80 5.88 3.14
C GLY A 63 8.02 4.57 3.15
N TRP A 64 8.62 3.55 3.77
CA TRP A 64 8.08 2.20 3.85
C TRP A 64 7.18 2.02 5.08
N LEU A 65 6.03 1.38 4.89
CA LEU A 65 5.13 0.86 5.93
C LEU A 65 5.33 -0.68 5.94
N GLU A 66 5.88 -1.26 7.01
CA GLU A 66 6.11 -2.70 7.23
C GLU A 66 5.39 -3.20 8.51
N ILE A 67 4.31 -3.97 8.40
CA ILE A 67 3.60 -4.55 9.55
C ILE A 67 4.18 -5.93 9.94
N ARG A 68 4.17 -6.29 11.24
CA ARG A 68 4.51 -7.65 11.75
C ARG A 68 3.65 -8.09 12.94
N ARG A 69 3.37 -9.40 13.06
CA ARG A 69 2.80 -10.04 14.26
C ARG A 69 3.84 -10.06 15.39
N ALA A 70 3.41 -9.95 16.65
CA ALA A 70 4.32 -10.03 17.79
C ALA A 70 4.70 -11.51 18.09
N GLN A 71 5.91 -11.91 17.71
CA GLN A 71 6.64 -13.02 18.34
C GLN A 71 8.17 -12.81 18.19
N PRO A 72 9.00 -13.23 19.17
CA PRO A 72 10.44 -13.03 19.14
C PRO A 72 11.16 -14.20 18.43
N SER A 73 11.16 -14.20 17.10
CA SER A 73 12.07 -15.06 16.33
C SER A 73 12.69 -14.32 15.15
N LYS A 74 13.99 -14.52 14.97
CA LYS A 74 14.79 -13.87 13.94
C LYS A 74 14.45 -14.43 12.56
N CYS A 75 13.81 -13.63 11.72
CA CYS A 75 13.97 -13.72 10.27
C CYS A 75 14.32 -12.32 9.73
N SER A 76 15.56 -12.21 9.25
CA SER A 76 16.10 -11.01 8.62
C SER A 76 15.91 -11.11 7.11
N LEU A 77 15.20 -10.15 6.54
CA LEU A 77 15.45 -9.51 5.24
C LEU A 77 14.68 -8.17 5.28
N SER A 78 15.32 -7.10 4.84
CA SER A 78 14.89 -5.68 4.92
C SER A 78 14.40 -5.19 6.30
N ASN A 79 15.26 -4.46 7.02
CA ASN A 79 14.94 -3.80 8.30
C ASN A 79 14.54 -2.32 8.09
N TRP A 80 13.55 -2.06 7.22
CA TRP A 80 13.19 -0.72 6.73
C TRP A 80 11.65 -0.57 6.65
N GLY A 81 10.99 0.06 7.66
CA GLY A 81 9.56 0.45 7.57
C GLY A 81 8.77 0.68 8.89
N MET A 82 7.56 1.28 8.76
CA MET A 82 6.56 1.66 9.79
C MET A 82 5.41 0.63 9.96
N ARG A 83 4.90 0.32 11.17
CA ARG A 83 4.19 -0.96 11.42
C ARG A 83 2.81 -0.86 12.07
N ILE A 84 1.70 -1.05 11.35
CA ILE A 84 0.33 -1.27 11.90
C ILE A 84 0.19 -2.57 12.74
N ARG A 85 0.58 -2.56 14.00
CA ARG A 85 0.43 -3.71 14.92
C ARG A 85 -0.95 -3.74 15.56
N ARG A 86 -1.33 -4.88 16.16
CA ARG A 86 -2.39 -4.87 17.18
C ARG A 86 -1.98 -3.91 18.31
N ALA A 87 -2.93 -3.10 18.78
CA ALA A 87 -2.71 -2.14 19.85
C ALA A 87 -2.23 -2.79 21.16
N ALA A 88 -1.56 -1.99 22.00
CA ALA A 88 -0.90 -2.50 23.21
C ALA A 88 -1.85 -3.12 24.24
N ASP A 89 -3.08 -2.60 24.28
CA ASP A 89 -4.20 -3.01 25.13
C ASP A 89 -4.98 -4.22 24.57
N GLY A 90 -4.65 -4.64 23.34
CA GLY A 90 -5.33 -5.72 22.61
C GLY A 90 -6.48 -5.26 21.71
N ASN A 91 -6.88 -3.99 21.74
CA ASN A 91 -8.05 -3.47 21.02
C ASN A 91 -7.68 -2.72 19.74
N GLY A 92 -7.98 -3.31 18.59
CA GLY A 92 -7.72 -2.66 17.31
C GLY A 92 -6.24 -2.60 16.94
N ALA A 93 -5.82 -1.52 16.30
CA ALA A 93 -4.55 -1.46 15.57
C ALA A 93 -3.86 -0.07 15.56
N GLU A 94 -2.53 -0.06 15.58
CA GLU A 94 -1.63 1.10 15.77
C GLU A 94 -0.46 1.09 14.76
N ILE A 95 -0.21 2.18 14.04
CA ILE A 95 0.98 2.37 13.17
C ILE A 95 2.22 2.68 14.02
N VAL A 96 3.30 1.91 13.88
CA VAL A 96 4.53 2.03 14.70
C VAL A 96 5.72 2.49 13.85
N LYS A 97 6.22 3.71 14.06
CA LYS A 97 7.38 4.25 13.31
C LYS A 97 8.67 3.45 13.54
N ARG A 98 9.67 3.68 12.67
CA ARG A 98 11.05 3.16 12.84
C ARG A 98 11.65 3.51 14.20
N SER A 99 11.30 4.68 14.75
CA SER A 99 11.68 5.14 16.09
C SER A 99 11.06 4.34 17.25
N GLY A 100 10.08 3.48 16.98
CA GLY A 100 9.27 2.78 17.98
C GLY A 100 8.06 3.55 18.48
N GLU A 101 7.89 4.82 18.07
CA GLU A 101 6.69 5.63 18.33
C GLU A 101 5.45 4.95 17.74
N ARG A 102 4.33 4.97 18.47
CA ARG A 102 3.07 4.32 18.06
C ARG A 102 1.98 5.34 17.89
N LEU A 103 1.23 5.21 16.79
CA LEU A 103 0.21 6.13 16.33
C LEU A 103 -1.09 5.38 16.09
N PRO A 104 -2.26 5.93 16.45
CA PRO A 104 -3.54 5.32 16.11
C PRO A 104 -3.73 5.29 14.59
N ILE A 105 -4.50 4.33 14.08
CA ILE A 105 -4.94 4.39 12.67
C ILE A 105 -5.88 5.61 12.48
N PRO A 106 -5.61 6.48 11.49
CA PRO A 106 -6.52 7.54 11.06
C PRO A 106 -7.95 7.07 10.79
N GLN A 107 -8.91 7.56 11.59
CA GLN A 107 -10.34 7.31 11.37
C GLN A 107 -11.01 8.36 10.47
N GLY A 108 -10.39 9.53 10.28
CA GLY A 108 -10.83 10.57 9.34
C GLY A 108 -10.53 10.27 7.87
N PRO A 109 -11.03 11.09 6.93
CA PRO A 109 -10.61 11.06 5.54
C PRO A 109 -9.11 11.33 5.46
N ILE A 110 -8.40 10.63 4.58
CA ILE A 110 -6.96 10.83 4.37
C ILE A 110 -6.80 11.93 3.31
N PRO A 111 -5.85 12.88 3.47
CA PRO A 111 -5.71 13.99 2.53
C PRO A 111 -5.43 13.49 1.12
N LYS A 112 -6.09 14.10 0.13
CA LYS A 112 -6.14 13.59 -1.25
C LYS A 112 -4.77 13.50 -1.94
N ASN A 113 -3.75 14.17 -1.41
CA ASN A 113 -2.41 14.22 -1.99
C ASN A 113 -1.39 13.35 -1.22
N VAL A 114 -1.85 12.45 -0.34
CA VAL A 114 -1.01 11.42 0.30
C VAL A 114 -0.75 10.27 -0.69
N THR A 115 0.05 10.54 -1.71
CA THR A 115 0.39 9.58 -2.79
C THR A 115 1.78 8.92 -2.60
N GLY A 116 2.29 8.88 -1.36
CA GLY A 116 3.73 8.78 -1.10
C GLY A 116 4.30 7.46 -0.56
N PHE A 117 3.49 6.44 -0.23
CA PHE A 117 4.03 5.23 0.41
C PHE A 117 4.94 4.44 -0.54
N GLU A 118 6.20 4.20 -0.13
CA GLU A 118 7.17 3.39 -0.90
C GLU A 118 6.87 1.88 -0.81
N GLY A 119 6.09 1.46 0.19
CA GLY A 119 5.56 0.11 0.30
C GLY A 119 4.67 -0.05 1.54
N ILE A 120 3.79 -1.07 1.53
CA ILE A 120 2.91 -1.42 2.65
C ILE A 120 2.93 -2.95 2.84
N SER A 121 3.56 -3.46 3.91
CA SER A 121 3.44 -4.85 4.34
C SER A 121 2.43 -4.96 5.48
N ILE A 122 1.62 -6.04 5.57
CA ILE A 122 0.45 -6.19 6.47
C ILE A 122 0.55 -7.49 7.30
N CYS A 123 0.36 -7.43 8.63
CA CYS A 123 0.31 -8.61 9.54
C CYS A 123 -0.68 -8.50 10.72
N TYR A 124 -1.51 -7.47 10.78
CA TYR A 124 -2.80 -7.54 11.47
C TYR A 124 -3.84 -6.89 10.57
N VAL A 125 -4.99 -7.54 10.45
CA VAL A 125 -6.13 -7.05 9.68
C VAL A 125 -7.35 -7.18 10.57
N ASP A 126 -8.02 -6.06 10.76
CA ASP A 126 -9.37 -5.94 11.28
C ASP A 126 -10.15 -5.00 10.35
N GLN A 127 -11.41 -4.72 10.67
CA GLN A 127 -12.25 -3.83 9.85
C GLN A 127 -11.69 -2.40 9.76
N THR A 128 -10.91 -1.96 10.75
CA THR A 128 -10.27 -0.64 10.81
C THR A 128 -9.13 -0.56 9.80
N VAL A 129 -8.30 -1.61 9.74
CA VAL A 129 -7.23 -1.75 8.74
C VAL A 129 -7.83 -1.82 7.34
N ILE A 130 -8.91 -2.58 7.12
CA ILE A 130 -9.58 -2.67 5.80
C ILE A 130 -10.07 -1.28 5.35
N LYS A 131 -10.78 -0.54 6.22
CA LYS A 131 -11.24 0.83 5.92
C LYS A 131 -10.11 1.83 5.70
N PHE A 132 -8.97 1.64 6.35
CA PHE A 132 -7.77 2.45 6.12
C PHE A 132 -7.14 2.14 4.76
N LEU A 133 -7.05 0.85 4.39
CA LEU A 133 -6.54 0.41 3.10
C LEU A 133 -7.44 0.84 1.93
N GLU A 134 -8.77 0.75 2.09
CA GLU A 134 -9.75 1.32 1.15
C GLU A 134 -9.40 2.79 0.84
N ARG A 135 -9.23 3.63 1.87
CA ARG A 135 -9.00 5.07 1.70
C ARG A 135 -7.67 5.42 1.01
N ILE A 136 -6.61 4.63 1.16
CA ILE A 136 -5.31 4.92 0.52
C ILE A 136 -5.14 4.25 -0.85
N LEU A 137 -5.94 3.22 -1.17
CA LEU A 137 -5.80 2.42 -2.40
C LEU A 137 -6.90 2.69 -3.45
N PHE A 138 -8.05 3.25 -3.04
CA PHE A 138 -9.19 3.44 -3.94
C PHE A 138 -8.97 4.58 -4.95
N ASP A 139 -8.37 5.69 -4.50
CA ASP A 139 -8.07 6.87 -5.33
C ASP A 139 -6.69 6.79 -6.04
N SER A 140 -5.87 5.77 -5.73
CA SER A 140 -4.51 5.65 -6.26
C SER A 140 -4.45 4.97 -7.64
N SER A 141 -4.75 5.73 -8.69
CA SER A 141 -4.56 5.29 -10.08
C SER A 141 -3.09 4.95 -10.37
N GLY A 142 -2.84 3.78 -10.98
CA GLY A 142 -1.48 3.36 -11.37
C GLY A 142 -0.61 2.88 -10.20
N THR A 143 -1.18 2.11 -9.27
CA THR A 143 -0.45 1.62 -8.10
C THR A 143 0.45 0.43 -8.46
N THR A 144 1.71 0.46 -8.04
CA THR A 144 2.58 -0.73 -7.96
C THR A 144 2.27 -1.48 -6.67
N VAL A 145 1.89 -2.75 -6.77
CA VAL A 145 1.58 -3.59 -5.60
C VAL A 145 2.54 -4.77 -5.55
N GLY A 146 3.09 -5.04 -4.36
CA GLY A 146 3.75 -6.30 -4.05
C GLY A 146 3.02 -7.00 -2.90
N ILE A 147 2.71 -8.28 -3.06
CA ILE A 147 2.08 -9.10 -2.03
C ILE A 147 3.07 -10.19 -1.62
N SER A 148 3.74 -9.99 -0.48
CA SER A 148 4.68 -10.98 0.05
C SER A 148 4.22 -11.56 1.38
N THR A 149 4.05 -12.88 1.40
CA THR A 149 3.80 -13.66 2.62
C THR A 149 4.34 -15.08 2.43
N SER A 150 4.73 -15.74 3.52
CA SER A 150 5.30 -17.09 3.43
C SER A 150 4.25 -18.12 3.03
N ASP A 151 4.65 -19.07 2.18
CA ASP A 151 3.88 -20.24 1.72
C ASP A 151 2.97 -20.84 2.82
N ASN A 152 3.54 -21.21 3.97
CA ASN A 152 2.82 -21.81 5.09
C ASN A 152 1.81 -20.92 5.84
N GLN A 153 1.55 -19.68 5.39
CA GLN A 153 0.63 -18.74 6.03
C GLN A 153 -0.78 -18.80 5.41
N SER A 154 -1.41 -19.98 5.37
CA SER A 154 -2.71 -20.21 4.73
C SER A 154 -3.80 -19.23 5.19
N ARG A 155 -3.82 -18.88 6.48
CA ARG A 155 -4.74 -17.86 7.03
C ARG A 155 -4.47 -16.45 6.49
N SER A 156 -3.19 -16.08 6.27
CA SER A 156 -2.83 -14.80 5.67
C SER A 156 -3.24 -14.77 4.20
N TRP A 157 -3.03 -15.87 3.47
CA TRP A 157 -3.52 -16.00 2.09
C TRP A 157 -5.04 -15.90 1.98
N GLU A 158 -5.79 -16.48 2.91
CA GLU A 158 -7.25 -16.33 2.96
C GLU A 158 -7.68 -14.88 3.21
N ILE A 159 -7.04 -14.19 4.17
CA ILE A 159 -7.27 -12.76 4.44
C ILE A 159 -6.95 -11.91 3.19
N ILE A 160 -5.83 -12.20 2.52
CA ILE A 160 -5.43 -11.54 1.27
C ILE A 160 -6.50 -11.77 0.20
N ARG A 161 -6.97 -13.01 -0.01
CA ARG A 161 -8.02 -13.36 -0.98
C ARG A 161 -9.31 -12.56 -0.73
N GLN A 162 -9.79 -12.55 0.52
CA GLN A 162 -11.12 -12.07 0.85
C GLN A 162 -11.18 -10.54 1.05
N ASN A 163 -10.13 -9.94 1.62
CA ASN A 163 -10.19 -8.57 2.14
C ASN A 163 -9.23 -7.59 1.45
N ILE A 164 -8.10 -8.08 0.91
CA ILE A 164 -7.06 -7.21 0.33
C ILE A 164 -7.15 -7.21 -1.19
N TRP A 165 -7.27 -8.39 -1.81
CA TRP A 165 -7.29 -8.55 -3.25
C TRP A 165 -8.40 -7.72 -3.95
N PRO A 166 -9.65 -7.68 -3.46
CA PRO A 166 -10.70 -6.85 -4.08
C PRO A 166 -10.38 -5.35 -4.09
N LEU A 167 -9.60 -4.87 -3.11
CA LEU A 167 -9.23 -3.45 -3.00
C LEU A 167 -8.15 -3.05 -4.01
N VAL A 168 -7.24 -3.97 -4.33
CA VAL A 168 -6.11 -3.69 -5.24
C VAL A 168 -6.38 -4.10 -6.68
N SER A 169 -7.14 -5.18 -6.93
CA SER A 169 -7.20 -5.83 -8.26
C SER A 169 -7.71 -4.93 -9.39
N ALA A 170 -8.50 -3.90 -9.07
CA ALA A 170 -8.97 -2.93 -10.05
C ALA A 170 -7.89 -1.89 -10.44
N ASN A 171 -7.00 -1.51 -9.52
CA ASN A 171 -6.10 -0.35 -9.66
C ASN A 171 -4.62 -0.70 -9.89
N ILE A 172 -4.23 -1.98 -9.76
CA ILE A 172 -2.85 -2.43 -10.02
C ILE A 172 -2.47 -2.18 -11.48
N CYS A 173 -1.40 -1.41 -11.71
CA CYS A 173 -0.74 -1.33 -13.01
C CYS A 173 0.57 -2.15 -13.08
N CYS A 174 1.27 -2.27 -11.96
CA CYS A 174 2.52 -3.02 -11.84
C CYS A 174 2.43 -3.98 -10.65
N PHE A 175 2.84 -5.23 -10.85
CA PHE A 175 2.71 -6.28 -9.85
C PHE A 175 4.05 -6.98 -9.61
N THR A 176 4.60 -6.82 -8.41
CA THR A 176 5.91 -7.38 -8.01
C THR A 176 5.71 -8.61 -7.13
N LEU A 177 6.16 -9.78 -7.57
CA LEU A 177 5.89 -11.06 -6.89
C LEU A 177 7.03 -12.10 -7.04
N LEU A 178 7.05 -13.07 -6.14
CA LEU A 178 7.85 -14.29 -6.21
C LEU A 178 7.02 -15.44 -6.78
N TYR A 179 7.68 -16.43 -7.40
CA TYR A 179 7.01 -17.59 -8.02
C TYR A 179 5.88 -18.21 -7.17
N PHE A 180 6.19 -18.56 -5.92
CA PHE A 180 5.23 -19.19 -5.00
C PHE A 180 4.06 -18.27 -4.60
N GLU A 181 4.23 -16.96 -4.69
CA GLU A 181 3.16 -15.99 -4.39
C GLU A 181 2.10 -16.02 -5.51
N LEU A 182 2.51 -16.21 -6.77
CA LEU A 182 1.59 -16.39 -7.89
C LEU A 182 0.85 -17.73 -7.84
N ASP A 183 1.52 -18.83 -7.42
CA ASP A 183 0.85 -20.12 -7.22
C ASP A 183 -0.31 -20.01 -6.22
N HIS A 184 -0.11 -19.29 -5.10
CA HIS A 184 -1.16 -19.04 -4.11
C HIS A 184 -2.29 -18.18 -4.66
N LEU A 185 -1.97 -17.08 -5.36
CA LEU A 185 -2.96 -16.23 -6.01
C LEU A 185 -3.78 -17.00 -7.06
N ARG A 186 -3.17 -17.93 -7.79
CA ARG A 186 -3.88 -18.76 -8.78
C ARG A 186 -4.84 -19.78 -8.17
N GLN A 187 -4.66 -20.17 -6.89
CA GLN A 187 -5.68 -20.91 -6.14
C GLN A 187 -6.94 -20.06 -5.85
N PHE A 188 -6.87 -18.73 -6.01
CA PHE A 188 -8.00 -17.82 -5.82
C PHE A 188 -8.84 -17.76 -7.09
N SER A 189 -8.15 -17.56 -8.22
CA SER A 189 -8.68 -17.66 -9.57
C SER A 189 -7.53 -18.06 -10.50
N PRO A 190 -7.62 -19.16 -11.26
CA PRO A 190 -6.53 -19.58 -12.14
C PRO A 190 -6.12 -18.50 -13.17
N ALA A 191 -7.10 -17.69 -13.59
CA ALA A 191 -6.97 -16.55 -14.51
C ALA A 191 -6.66 -15.19 -13.83
N ILE A 192 -6.24 -15.18 -12.55
CA ILE A 192 -6.12 -13.96 -11.73
C ILE A 192 -5.35 -12.80 -12.39
N LEU A 193 -4.27 -13.10 -13.13
CA LEU A 193 -3.50 -12.09 -13.86
C LEU A 193 -4.27 -11.45 -15.02
N ARG A 194 -5.13 -12.20 -15.71
CA ARG A 194 -5.98 -11.69 -16.80
C ARG A 194 -7.19 -10.90 -16.28
N ASN A 195 -7.63 -11.19 -15.05
CA ASN A 195 -8.74 -10.48 -14.41
C ASN A 195 -8.35 -9.06 -13.95
N CYS A 196 -7.06 -8.76 -13.79
CA CYS A 196 -6.56 -7.41 -13.52
C CYS A 196 -6.52 -6.59 -14.82
N ALA A 197 -7.63 -5.91 -15.16
CA ALA A 197 -7.77 -5.15 -16.40
C ALA A 197 -6.69 -4.08 -16.63
N ASN A 198 -6.22 -3.44 -15.54
CA ASN A 198 -5.21 -2.38 -15.59
C ASN A 198 -3.76 -2.90 -15.50
N LEU A 199 -3.52 -4.22 -15.36
CA LEU A 199 -2.19 -4.78 -15.16
C LEU A 199 -1.34 -4.71 -16.45
N GLN A 200 -0.28 -3.89 -16.38
CA GLN A 200 0.60 -3.55 -17.51
C GLN A 200 1.94 -4.27 -17.41
N SER A 201 2.49 -4.35 -16.20
CA SER A 201 3.82 -4.91 -15.93
C SER A 201 3.79 -5.89 -14.77
N ILE A 202 4.50 -7.01 -14.93
CA ILE A 202 4.84 -7.91 -13.82
C ILE A 202 6.35 -7.84 -13.62
N GLU A 203 6.79 -7.64 -12.39
CA GLU A 203 8.17 -7.84 -11.97
C GLU A 203 8.25 -9.14 -11.17
N SER A 204 9.17 -10.02 -11.51
CA SER A 204 9.36 -11.23 -10.71
C SER A 204 10.81 -11.68 -10.59
N ARG A 205 11.06 -12.29 -9.42
CA ARG A 205 12.21 -13.14 -9.16
C ARG A 205 11.71 -14.60 -9.22
N TRP A 206 12.38 -15.40 -10.04
CA TRP A 206 12.25 -16.87 -10.13
C TRP A 206 11.04 -17.48 -10.88
N LEU A 207 10.48 -16.84 -11.92
CA LEU A 207 9.31 -17.29 -12.73
C LEU A 207 9.19 -18.81 -13.07
N SER A 208 9.43 -19.34 -14.28
CA SER A 208 9.78 -18.83 -15.61
C SER A 208 8.56 -18.59 -16.51
N PRO A 209 8.68 -17.98 -17.70
CA PRO A 209 7.74 -18.23 -18.79
C PRO A 209 7.77 -19.72 -19.16
N GLU A 210 6.60 -20.33 -19.39
CA GLU A 210 6.49 -21.75 -19.78
C GLU A 210 5.39 -21.92 -20.84
N PHE A 211 5.60 -22.83 -21.78
CA PHE A 211 4.61 -23.19 -22.81
C PHE A 211 3.99 -24.58 -22.53
N PRO A 212 2.75 -24.85 -22.97
CA PRO A 212 1.85 -23.97 -23.72
C PRO A 212 1.26 -22.83 -22.87
N ALA A 213 0.79 -21.78 -23.54
CA ALA A 213 0.13 -20.66 -22.88
C ALA A 213 -1.23 -21.11 -22.30
N GLU A 214 -1.28 -21.40 -21.01
CA GLU A 214 -2.48 -21.87 -20.30
C GLU A 214 -2.64 -21.26 -18.91
N ASP A 215 -3.89 -20.99 -18.51
CA ASP A 215 -4.22 -20.35 -17.23
C ASP A 215 -5.41 -21.04 -16.52
N ASN A 216 -5.72 -22.26 -16.95
CA ASN A 216 -6.67 -23.14 -16.26
C ASN A 216 -6.11 -23.63 -14.91
N ALA A 217 -6.94 -24.31 -14.12
CA ALA A 217 -6.57 -24.74 -12.76
C ALA A 217 -5.40 -25.75 -12.70
N GLY A 218 -5.10 -26.47 -13.78
CA GLY A 218 -3.97 -27.40 -13.88
C GLY A 218 -2.70 -26.80 -14.48
N ALA A 219 -2.76 -25.58 -15.01
CA ALA A 219 -1.60 -24.92 -15.62
C ALA A 219 -0.57 -24.48 -14.56
N SER A 220 0.70 -24.33 -14.95
CA SER A 220 1.72 -23.72 -14.08
C SER A 220 1.57 -22.19 -13.99
N SER A 221 2.23 -21.58 -13.01
CA SER A 221 2.31 -20.11 -12.95
C SER A 221 3.07 -19.51 -14.13
N GLY A 222 4.01 -20.26 -14.71
CA GLY A 222 4.74 -19.85 -15.92
C GLY A 222 3.88 -19.86 -17.17
N GLN A 223 3.02 -20.87 -17.32
CA GLN A 223 2.03 -20.95 -18.39
C GLN A 223 1.01 -19.81 -18.29
N ALA A 224 0.56 -19.50 -17.06
CA ALA A 224 -0.40 -18.43 -16.81
C ALA A 224 0.20 -17.04 -17.07
N LEU A 225 1.49 -16.85 -16.74
CA LEU A 225 2.26 -15.66 -17.13
C LEU A 225 2.33 -15.50 -18.65
N VAL A 226 2.66 -16.57 -19.40
CA VAL A 226 2.71 -16.52 -20.87
C VAL A 226 1.32 -16.24 -21.46
N LYS A 227 0.25 -16.84 -20.93
CA LYS A 227 -1.14 -16.52 -21.33
C LYS A 227 -1.48 -15.06 -21.09
N TRP A 228 -1.07 -14.50 -19.94
CA TRP A 228 -1.27 -13.08 -19.65
C TRP A 228 -0.47 -12.19 -20.62
N LEU A 229 0.81 -12.49 -20.88
CA LEU A 229 1.69 -11.75 -21.80
C LEU A 229 1.15 -11.74 -23.24
N LEU A 230 0.70 -12.89 -23.75
CA LEU A 230 0.16 -13.03 -25.11
C LEU A 230 -1.26 -12.48 -25.26
N THR A 231 -2.00 -12.24 -24.17
CA THR A 231 -3.32 -11.59 -24.22
C THR A 231 -3.13 -10.08 -24.45
N PRO A 232 -3.64 -9.48 -25.55
CA PRO A 232 -3.51 -8.04 -25.79
C PRO A 232 -4.12 -7.18 -24.68
N ARG A 233 -3.64 -5.95 -24.53
CA ARG A 233 -4.28 -4.92 -23.70
C ARG A 233 -5.35 -4.19 -24.50
N GLY A 234 -6.35 -3.64 -23.79
CA GLY A 234 -7.43 -2.85 -24.41
C GLY A 234 -6.96 -1.53 -25.05
N ASP A 235 -5.77 -1.04 -24.68
CA ASP A 235 -5.14 0.15 -25.24
C ASP A 235 -4.14 -0.15 -26.37
N GLY A 236 -3.98 -1.42 -26.77
CA GLY A 236 -3.07 -1.85 -27.84
C GLY A 236 -1.58 -1.80 -27.49
N LEU A 237 -1.21 -1.41 -26.25
CA LEU A 237 0.18 -1.43 -25.81
C LEU A 237 0.63 -2.85 -25.41
N PRO A 238 1.94 -3.15 -25.48
CA PRO A 238 2.46 -4.42 -24.98
C PRO A 238 2.36 -4.53 -23.46
N LYS A 239 2.38 -5.77 -22.97
CA LYS A 239 2.61 -6.10 -21.56
C LYS A 239 4.10 -6.28 -21.31
N MET A 240 4.54 -5.87 -20.13
CA MET A 240 5.94 -5.89 -19.73
C MET A 240 6.17 -6.99 -18.69
N PHE A 241 7.23 -7.77 -18.84
CA PHE A 241 7.66 -8.71 -17.80
C PHE A 241 9.12 -8.47 -17.48
N HIS A 242 9.41 -8.02 -16.25
CA HIS A 242 10.75 -7.79 -15.77
C HIS A 242 11.26 -8.98 -14.96
N TRP A 243 12.42 -9.49 -15.38
CA TRP A 243 13.05 -10.69 -14.83
C TRP A 243 14.34 -10.36 -14.09
N ALA A 244 14.37 -10.57 -12.78
CA ALA A 244 15.49 -10.11 -11.96
C ALA A 244 16.63 -11.14 -11.70
N PHE A 245 16.53 -12.41 -12.14
CA PHE A 245 17.59 -13.42 -11.88
C PHE A 245 17.82 -14.41 -13.03
N TYR A 246 18.71 -14.08 -13.96
CA TYR A 246 18.94 -14.83 -15.20
C TYR A 246 19.45 -16.28 -14.97
N ILE A 247 18.60 -17.26 -15.25
CA ILE A 247 18.95 -18.65 -15.54
C ILE A 247 18.25 -18.97 -16.88
N GLY A 248 18.98 -19.53 -17.85
CA GLY A 248 18.61 -19.48 -19.27
C GLY A 248 17.29 -20.17 -19.66
N GLY A 249 16.69 -19.72 -20.77
CA GLY A 249 15.44 -20.31 -21.30
C GLY A 249 14.59 -19.46 -22.26
N MET A 250 15.05 -18.29 -22.73
CA MET A 250 14.24 -17.37 -23.56
C MET A 250 14.35 -17.57 -25.08
N GLU A 251 14.77 -18.73 -25.57
CA GLU A 251 14.95 -18.94 -27.01
C GLU A 251 13.61 -19.04 -27.77
N GLU A 252 12.56 -19.57 -27.14
CA GLU A 252 11.25 -19.78 -27.77
C GLU A 252 10.41 -18.49 -27.94
N LEU A 253 10.65 -17.46 -27.12
CA LEU A 253 9.90 -16.19 -27.20
C LEU A 253 10.25 -15.35 -28.44
N LYS A 254 11.35 -15.66 -29.14
CA LYS A 254 11.76 -14.96 -30.38
C LYS A 254 10.91 -15.33 -31.61
N GLY A 255 10.06 -16.37 -31.53
CA GLY A 255 9.29 -16.89 -32.66
C GLY A 255 7.99 -16.16 -32.99
N TYR A 256 7.46 -15.33 -32.07
CA TYR A 256 6.05 -14.90 -32.11
C TYR A 256 5.82 -13.41 -32.39
N SER A 257 6.85 -12.61 -32.67
CA SER A 257 6.69 -11.25 -33.21
C SER A 257 6.78 -11.25 -34.74
N LYS A 258 5.63 -11.28 -35.41
CA LYS A 258 5.45 -10.94 -36.83
C LYS A 258 4.19 -10.09 -36.99
#